data_AF-A0A1H8SM57-F1
#
_entry.id   AF-A0A1H8SM57-F1
#
_cell.length_a   1.000
_cell.length_b   1.000
_cell.length_c   1.000
_cell.angle_alpha   90.00
_cell.angle_beta   90.00
_cell.angle_gamma   90.00
#
_symmetry.space_group_name_H-M   'P 1'
#
loop_
_entity.id
_entity.type
_entity.pdbx_description
1 polymer ?
#
loop_
_entity_poly.entity_id
_entity_poly.type
_entity_poly.pdbx_seq_one_letter_code
_entity_poly.pdbx_strand_id
1 'polypeptide(L)'
;MKKKLFIATLMLVVSVSSASIGAYAATKYSLSLNGKKTSLDVQIIKGDAYVSAKKFGELLGQKVTIDTKKSTVTVVTSNPAKPALKAGEYQAKDFIFSDVQASEGVIGWEVTAEVKALKAFKGAVFTITFLDANGKRVGSAAGSVSDIAKNEVRTVQFITTDDLTGWKKLRPQVDMSY
;
A
#
# COMPACT_ATOMS: atom_id res chain seq x y z
N MET A 1 72.41 -24.37 -28.94
CA MET A 1 71.01 -23.97 -29.24
C MET A 1 70.03 -24.07 -28.06
N LYS A 2 70.37 -24.75 -26.95
CA LYS A 2 69.45 -25.03 -25.83
C LYS A 2 69.11 -23.84 -24.90
N LYS A 3 69.94 -22.79 -24.86
CA LYS A 3 69.70 -21.59 -24.01
C LYS A 3 68.68 -20.61 -24.61
N LYS A 4 68.53 -20.57 -25.94
CA LYS A 4 67.55 -19.71 -26.63
C LYS A 4 66.13 -20.30 -26.59
N LEU A 5 66.02 -21.62 -26.51
CA LEU A 5 64.74 -22.33 -26.36
C LEU A 5 64.14 -22.10 -24.97
N PHE A 6 64.97 -21.98 -23.93
CA PHE A 6 64.51 -21.78 -22.55
C PHE A 6 63.92 -20.38 -22.31
N ILE A 7 64.45 -19.36 -22.99
CA ILE A 7 63.98 -17.97 -22.89
C ILE A 7 62.67 -17.78 -23.66
N ALA A 8 62.51 -18.46 -24.80
CA ALA A 8 61.26 -18.44 -25.56
C ALA A 8 60.11 -19.11 -24.80
N THR A 9 60.36 -20.20 -24.08
CA THR A 9 59.35 -20.87 -23.25
C THR A 9 58.96 -20.06 -22.01
N LEU A 10 59.89 -19.31 -21.42
CA LEU A 10 59.59 -18.44 -20.28
C LEU A 10 58.74 -17.22 -20.69
N MET A 11 58.88 -16.72 -21.91
CA MET A 11 58.01 -15.65 -22.45
C MET A 11 56.59 -16.11 -22.78
N LEU A 12 56.37 -17.41 -23.04
CA LEU A 12 55.03 -17.95 -23.33
C LEU A 12 54.17 -18.09 -22.06
N VAL A 13 54.78 -18.23 -20.88
CA VAL A 13 54.08 -18.42 -19.58
C VAL A 13 53.54 -17.10 -19.00
N VAL A 14 53.98 -15.95 -19.50
CA VAL A 14 53.52 -14.61 -19.03
C VAL A 14 52.21 -14.17 -19.68
N SER A 15 51.62 -14.97 -20.58
CA SER A 15 50.44 -14.58 -21.37
C SER A 15 49.08 -15.01 -20.80
N VAL A 16 48.99 -15.38 -19.51
CA VAL A 16 47.70 -15.51 -18.82
C VAL A 16 47.49 -14.29 -17.94
N SER A 17 47.31 -13.15 -18.60
CA SER A 17 46.70 -11.96 -18.03
C SER A 17 45.21 -12.24 -17.81
N SER A 18 44.87 -12.91 -16.70
CA SER A 18 43.56 -12.74 -16.07
C SER A 18 43.53 -11.36 -15.42
N ALA A 19 43.55 -10.33 -16.26
CA ALA A 19 42.91 -9.07 -15.95
C ALA A 19 41.42 -9.38 -15.85
N SER A 20 40.98 -9.91 -14.72
CA SER A 20 39.61 -9.72 -14.25
C SER A 20 39.47 -8.24 -13.90
N ILE A 21 39.57 -7.39 -14.92
CA ILE A 21 38.82 -6.14 -14.96
C ILE A 21 37.38 -6.63 -15.09
N GLY A 22 36.82 -7.04 -13.94
CA GLY A 22 35.40 -6.98 -13.75
C GLY A 22 35.09 -5.53 -14.06
N ALA A 23 34.53 -5.30 -15.24
CA ALA A 23 33.65 -4.19 -15.42
C ALA A 23 32.68 -4.33 -14.25
N TYR A 24 32.90 -3.55 -13.19
CA TYR A 24 31.81 -3.11 -12.35
C TYR A 24 30.96 -2.29 -13.32
N ALA A 25 30.16 -2.99 -14.14
CA ALA A 25 28.86 -2.50 -14.48
C ALA A 25 28.26 -2.17 -13.12
N ALA A 26 28.28 -0.89 -12.77
CA ALA A 26 27.48 -0.40 -11.67
C ALA A 26 26.07 -0.79 -12.07
N THR A 27 25.62 -1.97 -11.62
CA THR A 27 24.29 -2.46 -11.85
C THR A 27 23.42 -1.39 -11.21
N LYS A 28 22.88 -0.49 -12.03
CA LYS A 28 22.02 0.58 -11.57
C LYS A 28 20.72 -0.10 -11.20
N TYR A 29 20.64 -0.54 -9.95
CA TYR A 29 19.43 -1.10 -9.39
C TYR A 29 18.36 -0.01 -9.45
N SER A 30 17.29 -0.27 -10.18
CA SER A 30 16.15 0.64 -10.25
C SER A 30 15.20 0.33 -9.11
N LEU A 31 14.92 1.31 -8.25
CA LEU A 31 13.85 1.19 -7.27
C LEU A 31 12.54 1.63 -7.90
N SER A 32 11.51 0.81 -7.80
CA SER A 32 10.15 1.18 -8.18
C SER A 32 9.27 1.33 -6.94
N LEU A 33 8.53 2.41 -6.86
CA LEU A 33 7.56 2.68 -5.80
C LEU A 33 6.17 2.76 -6.45
N ASN A 34 5.22 1.94 -5.97
CA ASN A 34 3.87 1.85 -6.55
C ASN A 34 3.87 1.59 -8.08
N GLY A 35 4.77 0.73 -8.56
CA GLY A 35 4.92 0.40 -9.99
C GLY A 35 5.60 1.47 -10.84
N LYS A 36 5.93 2.64 -10.28
CA LYS A 36 6.66 3.71 -10.98
C LYS A 36 8.14 3.64 -10.66
N LYS A 37 8.99 3.63 -11.68
CA LYS A 37 10.45 3.73 -11.49
C LYS A 37 10.80 5.08 -10.84
N THR A 38 11.59 5.01 -9.78
CA THR A 38 12.09 6.17 -9.03
C THR A 38 13.60 6.25 -9.18
N SER A 39 14.11 7.46 -9.31
CA SER A 39 15.56 7.71 -9.40
C SER A 39 16.15 7.77 -7.99
N LEU A 40 16.24 6.62 -7.33
CA LEU A 40 16.94 6.45 -6.07
C LEU A 40 18.21 5.64 -6.29
N ASP A 41 19.33 6.14 -5.76
CA ASP A 41 20.57 5.38 -5.73
C ASP A 41 20.42 4.25 -4.71
N VAL A 42 20.47 3.02 -5.21
CA VAL A 42 20.48 1.80 -4.40
C VAL A 42 21.91 1.29 -4.33
N GLN A 43 22.42 1.10 -3.12
CA GLN A 43 23.75 0.55 -2.85
C GLN A 43 23.62 -0.86 -2.29
N ILE A 44 24.45 -1.80 -2.74
CA ILE A 44 24.47 -3.15 -2.17
C ILE A 44 25.63 -3.24 -1.18
N ILE A 45 25.34 -3.53 0.09
CA ILE A 45 26.34 -3.70 1.15
C ILE A 45 26.12 -5.08 1.77
N LYS A 46 27.11 -5.98 1.67
CA LYS A 46 27.03 -7.37 2.15
C LYS A 46 25.84 -8.18 1.59
N GLY A 47 25.40 -7.86 0.38
CA GLY A 47 24.28 -8.54 -0.29
C GLY A 47 22.91 -7.87 -0.08
N ASP A 48 22.81 -6.92 0.86
CA ASP A 48 21.57 -6.19 1.14
C ASP A 48 21.52 -4.86 0.40
N ALA A 49 20.33 -4.46 -0.06
CA ALA A 49 20.08 -3.20 -0.73
C ALA A 49 19.79 -2.07 0.27
N TYR A 50 20.57 -1.00 0.18
CA TYR A 50 20.47 0.21 0.99
C TYR A 50 20.08 1.39 0.13
N VAL A 51 19.21 2.23 0.66
CA VAL A 51 18.80 3.49 0.04
C VAL A 51 18.92 4.63 1.05
N SER A 52 19.06 5.86 0.55
CA SER A 52 19.05 7.04 1.40
C SER A 52 17.69 7.16 2.11
N ALA A 53 17.70 7.03 3.45
CA ALA A 53 16.50 7.16 4.27
C ALA A 53 15.79 8.50 4.04
N LYS A 54 16.54 9.59 3.84
CA LYS A 54 15.97 10.92 3.57
C LYS A 54 15.22 10.97 2.24
N LYS A 55 15.87 10.59 1.14
CA LYS A 55 15.26 10.60 -0.19
C LYS A 55 14.07 9.61 -0.29
N PHE A 56 14.19 8.45 0.36
CA PHE A 56 13.11 7.47 0.40
C PHE A 56 11.91 7.99 1.21
N GLY A 57 12.15 8.65 2.34
CA GLY A 57 11.11 9.33 3.11
C GLY A 57 10.41 10.45 2.32
N GLU A 58 11.17 11.29 1.62
CA GLU A 58 10.63 12.34 0.74
C GLU A 58 9.70 11.76 -0.35
N LEU A 59 10.08 10.62 -0.95
CA LEU A 59 9.24 9.92 -1.92
C LEU A 59 7.94 9.37 -1.32
N LEU A 60 7.95 9.05 -0.03
CA LEU A 60 6.77 8.64 0.72
C LEU A 60 5.99 9.83 1.32
N GLY A 61 6.40 11.07 1.04
CA GLY A 61 5.82 12.28 1.62
C GLY A 61 6.07 12.41 3.13
N GLN A 62 7.07 11.73 3.67
CA GLN A 62 7.42 11.70 5.09
C GLN A 62 8.62 12.58 5.39
N LYS A 63 8.63 13.21 6.57
CA LYS A 63 9.77 14.02 7.02
C LYS A 63 10.78 13.13 7.75
N VAL A 64 11.97 13.00 7.18
CA VAL A 64 13.08 12.23 7.76
C VAL A 64 14.17 13.17 8.25
N THR A 65 14.53 13.05 9.53
CA THR A 65 15.60 13.80 10.18
C THR A 65 16.72 12.84 10.54
N ILE A 66 17.96 13.14 10.14
CA ILE A 66 19.15 12.35 10.44
C ILE A 66 20.03 13.20 11.37
N ASP A 67 20.28 12.72 12.58
CA ASP A 67 21.22 13.31 13.52
C ASP A 67 22.46 12.42 13.59
N THR A 68 23.52 12.84 12.89
CA THR A 68 24.79 12.13 12.81
C THR A 68 25.59 12.19 14.10
N LYS A 69 25.33 13.17 14.98
CA LYS A 69 26.00 13.29 16.28
C LYS A 69 25.45 12.29 17.29
N LYS A 70 24.15 11.97 17.18
CA LYS A 70 23.46 11.02 18.05
C LYS A 70 23.33 9.63 17.45
N SER A 71 23.79 9.41 16.21
CA SER A 71 23.56 8.17 15.46
C SER A 71 22.08 7.78 15.39
N THR A 72 21.18 8.77 15.26
CA THR A 72 19.73 8.54 15.24
C THR A 72 19.12 8.96 13.91
N VAL A 73 18.15 8.17 13.45
CA VAL A 73 17.30 8.47 12.30
C VAL A 73 15.87 8.54 12.81
N THR A 74 15.23 9.70 12.65
CA THR A 74 13.85 9.92 13.07
C THR A 74 12.97 10.11 11.83
N VAL A 75 11.97 9.25 11.69
CA VAL A 75 10.93 9.39 10.66
C VAL A 75 9.68 9.91 11.34
N VAL A 76 9.29 11.15 11.03
CA VAL A 76 8.03 11.71 11.50
C VAL A 76 6.99 11.37 10.45
N THR A 77 6.15 10.39 10.75
CA THR A 77 4.99 10.10 9.92
C THR A 77 3.84 11.02 10.31
N SER A 78 3.27 11.75 9.35
CA SER A 78 2.14 12.65 9.61
C SER A 78 0.82 11.93 9.91
N ASN A 79 0.84 10.60 9.99
CA ASN A 79 -0.29 9.77 10.37
C ASN A 79 0.23 8.40 10.84
N PRO A 80 -0.20 7.81 11.97
CA PRO A 80 -0.08 6.37 12.13
C PRO A 80 -0.83 5.72 10.97
N ALA A 81 -0.18 4.82 10.24
CA ALA A 81 -0.73 4.24 9.02
C ALA A 81 -2.04 3.50 9.31
N LYS A 82 -3.16 4.18 9.08
CA LYS A 82 -4.43 3.59 8.68
C LYS A 82 -4.10 2.61 7.53
N PRO A 83 -4.51 1.34 7.58
CA PRO A 83 -4.30 0.42 6.47
C PRO A 83 -4.76 1.12 5.19
N ALA A 84 -3.91 1.13 4.16
CA ALA A 84 -4.29 1.71 2.87
C ALA A 84 -5.51 0.94 2.38
N LEU A 85 -6.68 1.58 2.46
CA LEU A 85 -7.94 1.04 1.99
C LEU A 85 -7.80 0.77 0.49
N LYS A 86 -8.20 -0.41 0.04
CA LYS A 86 -8.20 -0.73 -1.39
C LYS A 86 -9.19 0.19 -2.11
N ALA A 87 -9.01 0.37 -3.42
CA ALA A 87 -10.01 1.06 -4.23
C ALA A 87 -11.37 0.34 -4.08
N GLY A 88 -12.39 1.05 -3.61
CA GLY A 88 -13.70 0.47 -3.27
C GLY A 88 -13.90 0.12 -1.79
N GLU A 89 -12.87 0.25 -0.95
CA GLU A 89 -12.99 0.14 0.51
C GLU A 89 -13.15 1.52 1.17
N TYR A 90 -14.02 1.59 2.17
CA TYR A 90 -14.35 2.82 2.88
C TYR A 90 -14.28 2.57 4.39
N GLN A 91 -13.52 3.36 5.14
CA GLN A 91 -13.43 3.19 6.59
C GLN A 91 -14.20 4.26 7.33
N ALA A 92 -15.05 3.82 8.26
CA ALA A 92 -15.72 4.67 9.24
C ALA A 92 -15.47 4.12 10.64
N LYS A 93 -14.82 4.92 11.52
CA LYS A 93 -14.35 4.49 12.84
C LYS A 93 -13.55 3.18 12.76
N ASP A 94 -13.98 2.17 13.52
CA ASP A 94 -13.38 0.84 13.64
C ASP A 94 -13.97 -0.17 12.62
N PHE A 95 -14.60 0.29 11.54
CA PHE A 95 -15.22 -0.55 10.52
C PHE A 95 -14.72 -0.22 9.13
N ILE A 96 -14.49 -1.25 8.31
CA ILE A 96 -14.18 -1.13 6.88
C ILE A 96 -15.38 -1.70 6.10
N PHE A 97 -15.87 -0.93 5.14
CA PHE A 97 -16.95 -1.28 4.23
C PHE A 97 -16.33 -1.59 2.86
N SER A 98 -16.65 -2.75 2.30
CA SER A 98 -16.24 -3.20 0.97
C SER A 98 -17.43 -3.75 0.20
N ASP A 99 -17.24 -3.95 -1.11
CA ASP A 99 -18.21 -4.63 -1.99
C ASP A 99 -19.65 -4.12 -1.83
N VAL A 100 -19.78 -2.79 -1.78
CA VAL A 100 -21.10 -2.15 -1.68
C VAL A 100 -21.84 -2.33 -2.99
N GLN A 101 -22.93 -3.07 -2.96
CA GLN A 101 -23.83 -3.27 -4.09
C GLN A 101 -25.15 -2.58 -3.79
N ALA A 102 -25.67 -1.88 -4.80
CA ALA A 102 -26.98 -1.27 -4.76
C ALA A 102 -27.68 -1.59 -6.08
N SER A 103 -28.82 -2.25 -6.02
CA SER A 103 -29.62 -2.62 -7.18
C SER A 103 -31.10 -2.40 -6.90
N GLU A 104 -31.86 -2.12 -7.96
CA GLU A 104 -33.31 -2.03 -7.87
C GLU A 104 -33.91 -3.44 -7.74
N GLY A 105 -34.59 -3.71 -6.63
CA GLY A 105 -35.35 -4.92 -6.36
C GLY A 105 -36.85 -4.71 -6.53
N VAL A 106 -37.64 -5.75 -6.27
CA VAL A 106 -39.10 -5.76 -6.52
C VAL A 106 -39.85 -4.74 -5.66
N ILE A 107 -39.35 -4.45 -4.46
CA ILE A 107 -39.98 -3.57 -3.47
C ILE A 107 -39.20 -2.28 -3.21
N GLY A 108 -38.19 -1.98 -4.03
CA GLY A 108 -37.29 -0.84 -3.88
C GLY A 108 -35.82 -1.25 -3.97
N TRP A 109 -34.93 -0.32 -3.62
CA TRP A 109 -33.50 -0.54 -3.70
C TRP A 109 -33.00 -1.54 -2.63
N GLU A 110 -32.29 -2.56 -3.07
CA GLU A 110 -31.56 -3.51 -2.23
C GLU A 110 -30.11 -3.08 -2.15
N VAL A 111 -29.62 -2.87 -0.92
CA VAL A 111 -28.24 -2.47 -0.67
C VAL A 111 -27.56 -3.50 0.21
N THR A 112 -26.40 -3.98 -0.22
CA THR A 112 -25.55 -4.87 0.58
C THR A 112 -24.13 -4.31 0.64
N ALA A 113 -23.42 -4.60 1.73
CA ALA A 113 -21.99 -4.33 1.82
C ALA A 113 -21.33 -5.38 2.70
N GLU A 114 -20.07 -5.67 2.43
CA GLU A 114 -19.22 -6.36 3.39
C GLU A 114 -18.72 -5.37 4.44
N VAL A 115 -18.87 -5.72 5.71
CA VAL A 115 -18.45 -4.92 6.85
C VAL A 115 -17.46 -5.72 7.69
N LYS A 116 -16.22 -5.22 7.73
CA LYS A 116 -15.15 -5.76 8.58
C LYS A 116 -15.00 -4.93 9.85
N ALA A 117 -15.01 -5.58 11.01
CA ALA A 117 -14.72 -4.91 12.28
C ALA A 117 -13.23 -4.98 12.63
N LEU A 118 -12.62 -3.86 13.01
CA LEU A 118 -11.20 -3.79 13.43
C LEU A 118 -10.99 -4.20 14.90
N LYS A 119 -12.08 -4.30 15.66
CA LYS A 119 -12.16 -4.85 17.02
C LYS A 119 -13.52 -5.54 17.21
N ALA A 120 -13.69 -6.25 18.32
CA ALA A 120 -14.96 -6.93 18.59
C ALA A 120 -16.04 -5.94 19.06
N PHE A 121 -17.28 -6.16 18.65
CA PHE A 121 -18.47 -5.40 19.03
C PHE A 121 -19.66 -6.33 19.28
N LYS A 122 -20.50 -5.95 20.24
CA LYS A 122 -21.80 -6.58 20.49
C LYS A 122 -22.87 -6.09 19.53
N GLY A 123 -22.80 -4.84 19.11
CA GLY A 123 -23.68 -4.33 18.07
C GLY A 123 -23.14 -3.06 17.44
N ALA A 124 -23.49 -2.84 16.18
CA ALA A 124 -23.25 -1.58 15.50
C ALA A 124 -24.36 -1.25 14.50
N VAL A 125 -24.64 0.05 14.37
CA VAL A 125 -25.62 0.62 13.44
C VAL A 125 -24.88 1.56 12.50
N PHE A 126 -25.23 1.48 11.23
CA PHE A 126 -24.53 2.11 10.13
C PHE A 126 -25.49 2.88 9.24
N THR A 127 -24.99 3.98 8.66
CA THR A 127 -25.63 4.70 7.57
C THR A 127 -24.66 4.79 6.39
N ILE A 128 -25.08 4.36 5.21
CA ILE A 128 -24.36 4.62 3.94
C ILE A 128 -25.06 5.77 3.23
N THR A 129 -24.38 6.90 3.05
CA THR A 129 -24.88 8.00 2.23
C THR A 129 -24.40 7.81 0.79
N PHE A 130 -25.33 7.82 -0.16
CA PHE A 130 -25.06 7.76 -1.59
C PHE A 130 -25.01 9.17 -2.17
N LEU A 131 -23.97 9.44 -2.97
CA LEU A 131 -23.69 10.75 -3.56
C LEU A 131 -23.55 10.64 -5.08
N ASP A 132 -23.95 11.69 -5.78
CA ASP A 132 -23.73 11.83 -7.23
C ASP A 132 -22.25 12.13 -7.54
N ALA A 133 -21.94 12.32 -8.83
CA ALA A 133 -20.59 12.67 -9.27
C ALA A 133 -20.06 13.97 -8.64
N ASN A 134 -20.96 14.94 -8.41
CA ASN A 134 -20.66 16.26 -7.85
C ASN A 134 -20.57 16.25 -6.31
N GLY A 135 -20.87 15.12 -5.67
CA GLY A 135 -20.86 14.98 -4.22
C GLY A 135 -22.17 15.43 -3.55
N LYS A 136 -23.23 15.71 -4.31
CA LYS A 136 -24.56 15.96 -3.76
C LYS A 136 -25.20 14.66 -3.31
N ARG A 137 -25.92 14.67 -2.19
CA ARG A 137 -26.65 13.50 -1.68
C ARG A 137 -27.78 13.10 -2.63
N VAL A 138 -27.80 11.81 -2.97
CA VAL A 138 -28.84 11.12 -3.75
C VAL A 138 -29.78 10.36 -2.81
N GLY A 139 -29.22 9.67 -1.82
CA GLY A 139 -30.01 8.91 -0.84
C GLY A 139 -29.17 8.34 0.30
N SER A 140 -29.77 7.49 1.11
CA SER A 140 -29.12 6.84 2.25
C SER A 140 -29.75 5.49 2.58
N ALA A 141 -28.91 4.53 3.00
CA ALA A 141 -29.36 3.23 3.49
C ALA A 141 -28.84 2.98 4.90
N ALA A 142 -29.68 2.40 5.76
CA ALA A 142 -29.35 2.07 7.15
C ALA A 142 -29.23 0.55 7.33
N GLY A 143 -28.23 0.12 8.09
CA GLY A 143 -27.96 -1.30 8.34
C GLY A 143 -27.38 -1.52 9.73
N SER A 144 -27.36 -2.77 10.19
CA SER A 144 -26.81 -3.11 11.49
C SER A 144 -26.17 -4.49 11.50
N VAL A 145 -25.26 -4.71 12.43
CA VAL A 145 -24.65 -6.00 12.70
C VAL A 145 -24.63 -6.25 14.21
N SER A 146 -24.83 -7.50 14.62
CA SER A 146 -24.74 -7.97 16.01
C SER A 146 -23.64 -9.00 16.17
N ASP A 147 -22.98 -8.99 17.33
CA ASP A 147 -21.92 -9.93 17.72
C ASP A 147 -20.88 -10.16 16.61
N ILE A 148 -20.11 -9.11 16.28
CA ILE A 148 -19.03 -9.18 15.29
C ILE A 148 -17.67 -9.21 15.98
N ALA A 149 -16.86 -10.22 15.71
CA ALA A 149 -15.54 -10.41 16.28
C ALA A 149 -14.50 -9.51 15.61
N LYS A 150 -13.34 -9.36 16.26
CA LYS A 150 -12.21 -8.63 15.70
C LYS A 150 -11.75 -9.27 14.39
N ASN A 151 -11.62 -8.45 13.35
CA ASN A 151 -11.26 -8.81 11.98
C ASN A 151 -12.29 -9.68 11.24
N GLU A 152 -13.45 -9.96 11.83
CA GLU A 152 -14.54 -10.66 11.17
C GLU A 152 -15.15 -9.75 10.09
N VAL A 153 -15.52 -10.37 8.96
CA VAL A 153 -16.22 -9.74 7.84
C VAL A 153 -17.63 -10.32 7.80
N ARG A 154 -18.64 -9.46 7.70
CA ARG A 154 -20.04 -9.88 7.49
C ARG A 154 -20.68 -9.11 6.36
N THR A 155 -21.47 -9.79 5.56
CA THR A 155 -22.40 -9.13 4.63
C THR A 155 -23.55 -8.54 5.43
N VAL A 156 -23.72 -7.22 5.34
CA VAL A 156 -24.81 -6.48 5.98
C VAL A 156 -25.77 -6.05 4.89
N GLN A 157 -27.06 -6.33 5.09
CA GLN A 157 -28.14 -5.75 4.30
C GLN A 157 -28.50 -4.38 4.87
N PHE A 158 -28.68 -3.42 3.98
CA PHE A 158 -29.10 -2.07 4.31
C PHE A 158 -30.46 -1.80 3.68
N ILE A 159 -31.29 -1.09 4.44
CA ILE A 159 -32.64 -0.73 4.05
C ILE A 159 -32.64 0.74 3.65
N THR A 160 -33.26 1.04 2.52
CA THR A 160 -33.47 2.40 2.01
C THR A 160 -34.88 2.52 1.44
N THR A 161 -35.42 3.73 1.51
CA THR A 161 -36.63 4.12 0.76
C THR A 161 -36.32 5.17 -0.30
N ASP A 162 -35.07 5.65 -0.34
CA ASP A 162 -34.60 6.62 -1.31
C ASP A 162 -34.36 5.92 -2.66
N ASP A 163 -34.61 6.66 -3.75
CA ASP A 163 -34.13 6.28 -5.08
C ASP A 163 -32.64 6.58 -5.18
N LEU A 164 -31.83 5.53 -5.36
CA LEU A 164 -30.38 5.65 -5.45
C LEU A 164 -29.89 5.88 -6.87
N THR A 165 -30.77 6.01 -7.86
CA THR A 165 -30.40 6.20 -9.27
C THR A 165 -29.35 7.30 -9.44
N GLY A 166 -28.29 6.98 -10.18
CA GLY A 166 -27.23 7.94 -10.51
C GLY A 166 -26.17 8.14 -9.42
N TRP A 167 -26.18 7.34 -8.34
CA TRP A 167 -25.09 7.34 -7.38
C TRP A 167 -23.74 6.98 -8.03
N LYS A 168 -22.67 7.65 -7.58
CA LYS A 168 -21.29 7.44 -8.06
C LYS A 168 -20.27 7.33 -6.94
N LYS A 169 -20.60 7.86 -5.77
CA LYS A 169 -19.75 7.89 -4.58
C LYS A 169 -20.59 7.48 -3.38
N LEU A 170 -19.93 6.96 -2.34
CA LEU A 170 -20.60 6.63 -1.09
C LEU A 170 -19.78 7.13 0.10
N ARG A 171 -20.46 7.32 1.23
CA ARG A 171 -19.88 7.76 2.49
C ARG A 171 -20.53 6.97 3.63
N PRO A 172 -19.88 5.92 4.15
CA PRO A 172 -20.38 5.18 5.29
C PRO A 172 -20.12 5.94 6.59
N GLN A 173 -21.00 5.73 7.54
CA GLN A 173 -20.97 6.28 8.88
C GLN A 173 -21.35 5.19 9.88
N VAL A 174 -20.72 5.23 11.05
CA VAL A 174 -21.08 4.38 12.20
C VAL A 174 -21.82 5.26 13.19
N ASP A 175 -23.13 5.08 13.27
CA ASP A 175 -24.01 5.89 14.10
C ASP A 175 -23.87 5.48 15.57
N MET A 176 -23.88 4.17 15.82
CA MET A 176 -23.75 3.59 17.16
C MET A 176 -22.90 2.32 17.11
N SER A 177 -22.13 2.05 18.16
CA SER A 177 -21.36 0.82 18.32
C SER A 177 -21.09 0.55 19.80
N TYR A 178 -21.27 -0.69 20.27
CA TYR A 178 -21.02 -1.12 21.65
C TYR A 178 -20.48 -2.55 21.73
#